data_AF-A0AAX2SCF4-F1
#
_entry.id   AF-A0AAX2SCF4-F1
#
_cell.length_a   1.000
_cell.length_b   1.000
_cell.length_c   1.000
_cell.angle_alpha   90.00
_cell.angle_beta   90.00
_cell.angle_gamma   90.00
#
_symmetry.space_group_name_H-M   'P 1'
#
loop_
_entity.id
_entity.type
_entity.pdbx_description
1 polymer ?
#
loop_
_entity_poly.entity_id
_entity_poly.type
_entity_poly.pdbx_seq_one_letter_code
_entity_poly.pdbx_strand_id
1 'polypeptide(L)'
;MGFFGEYRATRRDERELGEGVWRRAHDRFKRGLDRYHQILESVRDPELREAAVPVANDLADLLPRVRAVCTEAHLRAPSQTQDIPHSSSGYLSDVHRQLSRAGNAMAQTAEALTMARFAAQGTQRSGAPDSAEGDRGPGAAGSAEGARGPRSGSTTGGDAAGAVRRPHSPSSGVGSVQRRFAVVQEHVTSAESLMAAHQGDRAAR
;
A
#
# COMPACT_ATOMS: atom_id res chain seq x y z
N MET A 1 -25.42 -4.65 6.31
CA MET A 1 -26.27 -5.51 5.45
C MET A 1 -25.50 -5.78 4.14
N GLY A 2 -24.80 -6.93 3.98
CA GLY A 2 -24.02 -7.20 2.75
C GLY A 2 -23.25 -8.54 2.68
N PHE A 3 -22.91 -9.17 3.80
CA PHE A 3 -21.99 -10.34 3.84
C PHE A 3 -22.42 -11.60 3.05
N PHE A 4 -23.72 -11.86 2.88
CA PHE A 4 -24.19 -13.08 2.19
C PHE A 4 -24.12 -13.00 0.66
N GLY A 5 -24.03 -11.79 0.09
CA GLY A 5 -23.88 -11.56 -1.36
C GLY A 5 -22.45 -11.81 -1.83
N GLU A 6 -21.46 -11.26 -1.13
CA GLU A 6 -20.03 -11.42 -1.44
C GLU A 6 -19.54 -12.85 -1.30
N TYR A 7 -20.09 -13.61 -0.34
CA TYR A 7 -19.74 -15.03 -0.17
C TYR A 7 -20.27 -15.92 -1.31
N ARG A 8 -21.47 -15.60 -1.83
CA ARG A 8 -22.03 -16.29 -3.01
C ARG A 8 -21.36 -15.85 -4.30
N ALA A 9 -20.99 -14.58 -4.44
CA ALA A 9 -20.18 -14.10 -5.55
C ALA A 9 -18.83 -14.83 -5.57
N THR A 10 -18.11 -14.87 -4.44
CA THR A 10 -16.85 -15.61 -4.31
C THR A 10 -16.96 -17.10 -4.70
N ARG A 11 -18.00 -17.81 -4.25
CA ARG A 11 -18.24 -19.22 -4.60
C ARG A 11 -18.63 -19.43 -6.07
N ARG A 12 -19.32 -18.47 -6.67
CA ARG A 12 -19.65 -18.48 -8.10
C ARG A 12 -18.39 -18.29 -8.94
N ASP A 13 -17.47 -17.45 -8.47
CA ASP A 13 -16.20 -17.16 -9.15
C ASP A 13 -15.26 -18.36 -9.13
N GLU A 14 -15.22 -19.07 -7.99
CA GLU A 14 -14.52 -20.34 -7.84
C GLU A 14 -15.04 -21.42 -8.81
N ARG A 15 -16.33 -21.37 -9.17
CA ARG A 15 -16.95 -22.31 -10.13
C ARG A 15 -16.78 -21.90 -11.59
N GLU A 16 -16.74 -20.60 -11.90
CA GLU A 16 -16.75 -20.08 -13.27
C GLU A 16 -15.36 -19.98 -13.92
N LEU A 17 -14.28 -19.91 -13.14
CA LEU A 17 -12.91 -19.68 -13.66
C LEU A 17 -12.06 -20.96 -13.87
N GLY A 18 -12.55 -22.13 -13.45
CA GLY A 18 -11.82 -23.42 -13.53
C GLY A 18 -10.52 -23.42 -12.71
N GLU A 19 -9.60 -24.36 -12.92
CA GLU A 19 -8.30 -24.43 -12.19
C GLU A 19 -7.11 -23.78 -12.93
N GLY A 20 -7.40 -23.07 -14.02
CA GLY A 20 -6.41 -22.55 -14.97
C GLY A 20 -5.69 -21.27 -14.57
N VAL A 21 -4.96 -20.71 -15.55
CA VAL A 21 -4.15 -19.49 -15.39
C VAL A 21 -4.98 -18.27 -14.95
N TRP A 22 -6.21 -18.17 -15.45
CA TRP A 22 -7.12 -17.06 -15.16
C TRP A 22 -7.58 -17.04 -13.69
N ARG A 23 -7.89 -18.22 -13.12
CA ARG A 23 -8.20 -18.33 -11.69
C ARG A 23 -7.00 -17.94 -10.84
N ARG A 24 -5.79 -18.41 -11.18
CA ARG A 24 -4.58 -18.02 -10.42
C ARG A 24 -4.30 -16.52 -10.48
N ALA A 25 -4.52 -15.88 -11.62
CA ALA A 25 -4.37 -14.43 -11.76
C ALA A 25 -5.35 -13.68 -10.85
N HIS A 26 -6.63 -14.08 -10.86
CA HIS A 26 -7.66 -13.54 -9.97
C HIS A 26 -7.32 -13.77 -8.48
N ASP A 27 -6.99 -15.00 -8.10
CA ASP A 27 -6.65 -15.35 -6.71
C ASP A 27 -5.44 -14.56 -6.20
N ARG A 28 -4.44 -14.28 -7.06
CA ARG A 28 -3.28 -13.47 -6.68
C ARG A 28 -3.69 -12.03 -6.37
N PHE A 29 -4.54 -11.43 -7.19
CA PHE A 29 -5.05 -10.08 -6.95
C PHE A 29 -5.86 -10.03 -5.65
N LYS A 30 -6.82 -10.97 -5.49
CA LYS A 30 -7.65 -11.08 -4.29
C LYS A 30 -6.81 -11.24 -3.01
N ARG A 31 -5.81 -12.13 -3.00
CA ARG A 31 -4.91 -12.29 -1.85
C ARG A 31 -4.14 -11.02 -1.51
N GLY A 32 -3.76 -10.22 -2.51
CA GLY A 32 -3.12 -8.93 -2.30
C GLY A 32 -4.06 -7.92 -1.63
N LEU A 33 -5.32 -7.88 -2.06
CA LEU A 33 -6.37 -7.05 -1.46
C LEU A 33 -6.69 -7.46 -0.02
N ASP A 34 -6.88 -8.76 0.22
CA ASP A 34 -7.14 -9.30 1.56
C ASP A 34 -6.01 -8.92 2.53
N ARG A 35 -4.75 -9.02 2.08
CA ARG A 35 -3.59 -8.57 2.85
C ARG A 35 -3.63 -7.07 3.13
N TYR A 36 -4.00 -6.25 2.15
CA TYR A 36 -4.14 -4.81 2.33
C TYR A 36 -5.16 -4.48 3.43
N HIS A 37 -6.34 -5.10 3.40
CA HIS A 37 -7.36 -4.94 4.43
C HIS A 37 -6.87 -5.39 5.81
N GLN A 38 -6.20 -6.54 5.89
CA GLN A 38 -5.61 -7.03 7.14
C GLN A 38 -4.60 -6.02 7.73
N ILE A 39 -3.76 -5.40 6.89
CA ILE A 39 -2.83 -4.37 7.34
C ILE A 39 -3.60 -3.13 7.78
N LEU A 40 -4.59 -2.69 7.02
CA LEU A 40 -5.41 -1.51 7.32
C LEU A 40 -6.11 -1.62 8.69
N GLU A 41 -6.71 -2.78 9.00
CA GLU A 41 -7.33 -3.06 10.31
C GLU A 41 -6.35 -2.88 11.47
N SER A 42 -5.06 -3.09 11.20
CA SER A 42 -4.00 -3.03 12.19
C SER A 42 -3.34 -1.63 12.31
N VAL A 43 -3.70 -0.68 11.44
CA VAL A 43 -3.21 0.71 11.48
C VAL A 43 -3.84 1.47 12.65
N ARG A 44 -2.98 1.96 13.56
CA ARG A 44 -3.41 2.73 14.75
C ARG A 44 -3.41 4.25 14.52
N ASP A 45 -2.63 4.72 13.57
CA ASP A 45 -2.51 6.14 13.25
C ASP A 45 -3.77 6.64 12.53
N PRO A 46 -4.54 7.59 13.09
CA PRO A 46 -5.80 8.05 12.51
C PRO A 46 -5.63 8.68 11.13
N GLU A 47 -4.58 9.47 10.92
CA GLU A 47 -4.31 10.17 9.65
C GLU A 47 -3.98 9.18 8.54
N LEU A 48 -3.08 8.22 8.79
CA LEU A 48 -2.77 7.17 7.83
C LEU A 48 -4.00 6.31 7.51
N ARG A 49 -4.83 6.01 8.51
CA ARG A 49 -6.06 5.23 8.30
C ARG A 49 -7.06 5.99 7.44
N GLU A 50 -7.31 7.26 7.74
CA GLU A 50 -8.21 8.12 6.95
C GLU A 50 -7.78 8.20 5.48
N ALA A 51 -6.47 8.28 5.23
CA ALA A 51 -5.94 8.30 3.86
C ALA A 51 -5.94 6.94 3.15
N ALA A 52 -5.82 5.83 3.90
CA ALA A 52 -5.75 4.48 3.33
C ALA A 52 -7.13 3.85 3.06
N VAL A 53 -8.17 4.25 3.79
CA VAL A 53 -9.54 3.74 3.60
C VAL A 53 -10.08 3.99 2.18
N PRO A 54 -9.97 5.21 1.60
CA PRO A 54 -10.39 5.44 0.21
C PRO A 54 -9.66 4.53 -0.79
N VAL A 55 -8.35 4.35 -0.61
CA VAL A 55 -7.56 3.44 -1.47
C VAL A 55 -8.04 2.00 -1.34
N ALA A 56 -8.43 1.55 -0.14
CA ALA A 56 -9.01 0.22 0.06
C ALA A 56 -10.32 0.04 -0.73
N ASN A 57 -11.20 1.04 -0.67
CA ASN A 57 -12.47 1.02 -1.39
C ASN A 57 -12.23 0.99 -2.91
N ASP A 58 -11.35 1.84 -3.42
CA ASP A 58 -11.02 1.88 -4.84
C ASP A 58 -10.39 0.56 -5.32
N LEU A 59 -9.54 -0.07 -4.51
CA LEU A 59 -8.97 -1.39 -4.81
C LEU A 59 -10.03 -2.50 -4.78
N ALA A 60 -11.00 -2.42 -3.87
CA ALA A 60 -12.14 -3.35 -3.82
C ALA A 60 -13.02 -3.23 -5.07
N ASP A 61 -13.22 -2.01 -5.58
CA ASP A 61 -13.95 -1.77 -6.83
C ASP A 61 -13.23 -2.30 -8.08
N LEU A 62 -11.91 -2.47 -8.02
CA LEU A 62 -11.14 -3.13 -9.10
C LEU A 62 -11.30 -4.65 -9.11
N LEU A 63 -11.65 -5.29 -8.00
CA LEU A 63 -11.75 -6.75 -7.92
C LEU A 63 -12.83 -7.33 -8.87
N PRO A 64 -14.07 -6.81 -8.90
CA PRO A 64 -15.08 -7.23 -9.88
C PRO A 64 -14.67 -7.02 -11.33
N ARG A 65 -13.87 -5.99 -11.61
CA ARG A 65 -13.34 -5.69 -12.95
C ARG A 65 -12.30 -6.72 -13.39
N VAL A 66 -11.33 -7.03 -12.52
CA VAL A 66 -10.32 -8.08 -12.75
C VAL A 66 -11.02 -9.44 -12.97
N ARG A 67 -12.03 -9.75 -12.16
CA ARG A 67 -12.85 -10.95 -12.31
C ARG A 67 -13.50 -10.99 -13.69
N ALA A 68 -14.16 -9.91 -14.15
CA ALA A 68 -14.78 -9.85 -15.46
C ALA A 68 -13.78 -10.13 -16.59
N VAL A 69 -12.60 -9.51 -16.54
CA VAL A 69 -11.51 -9.78 -17.52
C VAL A 69 -11.09 -11.25 -17.51
N CYS A 70 -10.89 -11.85 -16.33
CA CYS A 70 -10.52 -13.26 -16.20
C CYS A 70 -11.62 -14.21 -16.71
N THR A 71 -12.89 -13.93 -16.40
CA THR A 71 -14.03 -14.74 -16.87
C THR A 71 -14.15 -14.68 -18.38
N GLU A 72 -14.07 -13.47 -18.96
CA GLU A 72 -14.10 -13.28 -20.41
C GLU A 72 -12.92 -13.98 -21.11
N ALA A 73 -11.72 -13.88 -20.55
CA ALA A 73 -10.55 -14.56 -21.09
C ALA A 73 -10.69 -16.10 -21.01
N HIS A 74 -11.24 -16.62 -19.92
CA HIS A 74 -11.52 -18.05 -19.75
C HIS A 74 -12.59 -18.56 -20.72
N LEU A 75 -13.66 -17.79 -20.97
CA LEU A 75 -14.68 -18.14 -21.96
C LEU A 75 -14.11 -18.24 -23.39
N ARG A 76 -13.16 -17.35 -23.73
CA ARG A 76 -12.51 -17.34 -25.06
C ARG A 76 -11.51 -18.47 -25.23
N ALA A 77 -10.75 -18.75 -24.18
CA ALA A 77 -9.77 -19.82 -24.20
C ALA A 77 -9.76 -20.53 -22.83
N PRO A 78 -10.61 -21.57 -22.70
CA PRO A 78 -10.68 -22.36 -21.50
C PRO A 78 -9.31 -22.97 -21.20
N SER A 79 -8.81 -22.70 -20.01
CA SER A 79 -7.52 -23.19 -19.54
C SER A 79 -7.77 -24.11 -18.34
N GLN A 80 -7.28 -25.35 -18.44
CA GLN A 80 -7.24 -26.32 -17.34
C GLN A 80 -5.81 -26.52 -16.80
N THR A 81 -4.80 -26.05 -17.55
CA THR A 81 -3.37 -26.16 -17.22
C THR A 81 -2.78 -24.79 -16.90
N GLN A 82 -1.53 -24.75 -16.43
CA GLN A 82 -0.78 -23.50 -16.22
C GLN A 82 -0.35 -22.82 -17.54
N ASP A 83 -0.60 -23.45 -18.68
CA ASP A 83 -0.25 -22.90 -19.97
C ASP A 83 -1.25 -21.83 -20.41
N ILE A 84 -0.71 -20.71 -20.87
CA ILE A 84 -1.50 -19.64 -21.44
C ILE A 84 -1.98 -20.10 -22.83
N PRO A 85 -3.28 -20.10 -23.10
CA PRO A 85 -3.78 -20.51 -24.40
C PRO A 85 -3.23 -19.62 -25.53
N HIS A 86 -2.79 -20.26 -26.61
CA HIS A 86 -2.34 -19.54 -27.80
C HIS A 86 -3.54 -18.85 -28.45
N SER A 87 -3.42 -17.54 -28.66
CA SER A 87 -4.35 -16.76 -29.49
C SER A 87 -3.65 -16.37 -30.78
N SER A 88 -4.40 -16.26 -31.88
CA SER A 88 -3.88 -15.93 -33.21
C SER A 88 -3.08 -14.62 -33.24
N SER A 89 -3.41 -13.64 -32.39
CA SER A 89 -2.67 -12.38 -32.23
C SER A 89 -1.81 -12.30 -30.97
N GLY A 90 -1.77 -13.35 -30.14
CA GLY A 90 -1.04 -13.34 -28.86
C GLY A 90 -1.68 -12.49 -27.75
N TYR A 91 -2.82 -11.83 -28.01
CA TYR A 91 -3.44 -10.89 -27.06
C TYR A 91 -3.79 -11.49 -25.70
N LEU A 92 -4.13 -12.78 -25.63
CA LEU A 92 -4.41 -13.45 -24.35
C LEU A 92 -3.16 -13.52 -23.47
N SER A 93 -1.98 -13.69 -24.07
CA SER A 93 -0.71 -13.62 -23.35
C SER A 93 -0.45 -12.22 -22.80
N ASP A 94 -0.78 -11.18 -23.56
CA ASP A 94 -0.66 -9.79 -23.09
C ASP A 94 -1.66 -9.47 -21.97
N VAL A 95 -2.91 -9.92 -22.08
CA VAL A 95 -3.92 -9.80 -21.01
C VAL A 95 -3.43 -10.49 -19.75
N HIS A 96 -2.96 -11.75 -19.85
CA HIS A 96 -2.40 -12.46 -18.71
C HIS A 96 -1.18 -11.74 -18.11
N ARG A 97 -0.31 -11.17 -18.95
CA ARG A 97 0.85 -10.39 -18.50
C ARG A 97 0.43 -9.13 -17.76
N GLN A 98 -0.60 -8.41 -18.22
CA GLN A 98 -1.13 -7.25 -17.51
C GLN A 98 -1.80 -7.63 -16.19
N LEU A 99 -2.60 -8.71 -16.16
CA LEU A 99 -3.19 -9.23 -14.91
C LEU A 99 -2.12 -9.66 -13.90
N SER A 100 -1.04 -10.29 -14.37
CA SER A 100 0.10 -10.66 -13.52
C SER A 100 0.79 -9.43 -12.95
N ARG A 101 0.98 -8.38 -13.76
CA ARG A 101 1.52 -7.10 -13.28
C ARG A 101 0.58 -6.42 -12.28
N ALA A 102 -0.73 -6.43 -12.53
CA ALA A 102 -1.72 -5.89 -11.61
C ALA A 102 -1.66 -6.60 -10.24
N GLY A 103 -1.57 -7.94 -10.23
CA GLY A 103 -1.42 -8.71 -8.99
C GLY A 103 -0.13 -8.39 -8.23
N ASN A 104 0.99 -8.21 -8.94
CA ASN A 104 2.26 -7.82 -8.32
C ASN A 104 2.25 -6.37 -7.81
N ALA A 105 1.63 -5.45 -8.55
CA ALA A 105 1.45 -4.07 -8.12
C ALA A 105 0.51 -3.99 -6.89
N MET A 106 -0.49 -4.88 -6.82
CA MET A 106 -1.37 -4.98 -5.66
C MET A 106 -0.59 -5.41 -4.41
N ALA A 107 0.23 -6.47 -4.51
CA ALA A 107 1.11 -6.87 -3.42
C ALA A 107 2.03 -5.73 -2.94
N GLN A 108 2.63 -4.98 -3.87
CA GLN A 108 3.47 -3.82 -3.55
C GLN A 108 2.69 -2.67 -2.90
N THR A 109 1.40 -2.53 -3.20
CA THR A 109 0.52 -1.53 -2.55
C THR A 109 0.29 -1.90 -1.08
N ALA A 110 0.09 -3.19 -0.79
CA ALA A 110 -0.01 -3.70 0.60
C ALA A 110 1.32 -3.53 1.36
N GLU A 111 2.45 -3.80 0.71
CA GLU A 111 3.79 -3.56 1.29
C GLU A 111 4.01 -2.07 1.59
N ALA A 112 3.62 -1.17 0.68
CA ALA A 112 3.71 0.26 0.90
C ALA A 112 2.91 0.72 2.13
N LEU A 113 1.69 0.18 2.33
CA LEU A 113 0.89 0.47 3.52
C LEU A 113 1.58 -0.06 4.80
N THR A 114 2.19 -1.23 4.73
CA THR A 114 2.98 -1.79 5.85
C THR A 114 4.12 -0.85 6.24
N MET A 115 4.87 -0.35 5.26
CA MET A 115 5.98 0.57 5.50
C MET A 115 5.49 1.92 6.05
N ALA A 116 4.40 2.45 5.51
CA ALA A 116 3.76 3.67 6.02
C ALA A 116 3.35 3.52 7.48
N ARG A 117 2.78 2.36 7.84
CA ARG A 117 2.40 2.03 9.22
C ARG A 117 3.61 2.00 10.15
N PHE A 118 4.73 1.40 9.75
CA PHE A 118 5.94 1.38 10.57
C PHE A 118 6.56 2.76 10.74
N ALA A 119 6.56 3.58 9.68
CA ALA A 119 7.05 4.96 9.75
C ALA A 119 6.25 5.80 10.76
N ALA A 120 4.91 5.73 10.73
CA ALA A 120 4.05 6.44 11.67
C ALA A 120 4.27 6.01 13.14
N GLN A 121 4.49 4.71 13.38
CA GLN A 121 4.81 4.18 14.72
C GLN A 121 6.20 4.63 15.22
N GLY A 122 7.17 4.77 14.32
CA GLY A 122 8.52 5.25 14.64
C GLY A 122 8.51 6.70 15.15
N THR A 123 7.73 7.57 14.49
CA THR A 123 7.54 8.97 14.92
C THR A 123 6.92 9.08 16.31
N GLN A 124 5.96 8.22 16.65
CA GLN A 124 5.32 8.23 17.96
C GLN A 124 6.28 7.85 19.11
N ARG A 125 7.25 6.96 18.88
CA ARG A 125 8.23 6.58 19.93
C ARG A 125 9.28 7.65 20.21
N SER A 126 9.67 8.45 19.21
CA SER A 126 10.65 9.53 19.39
C SER A 126 10.09 10.79 20.05
N GLY A 127 8.76 10.88 20.22
CA GLY A 127 8.08 12.03 20.83
C GLY A 127 7.78 11.90 22.33
N ALA A 128 8.24 10.83 23.01
CA ALA A 128 8.04 10.71 24.45
C ALA A 128 9.00 11.69 25.18
N PRO A 129 8.51 12.63 26.00
CA PRO A 129 9.38 13.46 26.81
C PRO A 129 10.08 12.59 27.85
N ASP A 130 11.40 12.70 27.89
CA ASP A 130 12.21 12.26 29.01
C ASP A 130 11.70 13.03 30.24
N SER A 131 10.97 12.33 31.12
CA SER A 131 10.60 12.87 32.42
C SER A 131 11.88 13.05 33.21
N ALA A 132 12.47 14.24 33.07
CA ALA A 132 13.53 14.74 33.90
C ALA A 132 13.00 14.87 35.34
N GLU A 133 13.12 13.79 36.12
CA GLU A 133 13.03 13.85 37.58
C GLU A 133 14.37 14.37 38.12
N GLY A 134 14.61 15.66 37.87
CA GLY A 134 15.62 16.45 38.55
C GLY A 134 14.99 17.12 39.76
N ASP A 135 14.74 16.36 40.81
CA ASP A 135 14.44 16.94 42.13
C ASP A 135 15.76 17.37 42.79
N ARG A 136 15.97 18.67 42.90
CA ARG A 136 17.11 19.23 43.63
C ARG A 136 16.66 20.43 44.48
N GLY A 137 16.55 20.19 45.78
CA GLY A 137 17.05 21.09 46.83
C GLY A 137 16.17 21.17 48.08
N PRO A 138 16.66 21.70 49.23
CA PRO A 138 18.02 22.21 49.51
C PRO A 138 18.63 21.70 50.84
N GLY A 139 19.94 21.86 51.03
CA GLY A 139 20.61 21.60 52.31
C GLY A 139 22.08 21.99 52.31
N ALA A 140 22.37 23.15 52.92
CA ALA A 140 23.68 23.74 53.07
C ALA A 140 24.51 23.04 54.17
N ALA A 141 25.82 22.91 53.96
CA ALA A 141 26.92 23.33 54.86
C ALA A 141 28.22 22.55 54.57
N GLY A 142 29.36 23.26 54.55
CA GLY A 142 30.65 22.67 54.95
C GLY A 142 31.80 22.70 53.94
N SER A 143 32.39 23.88 53.76
CA SER A 143 33.83 24.18 53.86
C SER A 143 34.93 23.49 53.02
N ALA A 144 35.95 24.34 52.77
CA ALA A 144 37.36 24.11 52.39
C ALA A 144 37.64 23.97 50.89
N GLU A 145 38.08 25.02 50.18
CA GLU A 145 39.40 25.68 50.21
C GLU A 145 40.42 24.97 49.30
N GLY A 146 40.91 25.68 48.27
CA GLY A 146 42.07 25.20 47.51
C GLY A 146 42.25 25.76 46.09
N ALA A 147 42.95 26.90 46.01
CA ALA A 147 43.97 27.20 45.00
C ALA A 147 43.61 27.60 43.54
N ARG A 148 43.91 28.89 43.29
CA ARG A 148 44.76 29.46 42.20
C ARG A 148 44.39 29.23 40.72
N GLY A 149 44.06 30.35 40.08
CA GLY A 149 44.81 30.84 38.91
C GLY A 149 44.03 30.89 37.58
N PRO A 150 44.31 31.85 36.68
CA PRO A 150 43.22 32.67 36.11
C PRO A 150 43.23 32.79 34.57
N ARG A 151 42.26 33.58 34.06
CA ARG A 151 42.23 34.34 32.76
C ARG A 151 41.93 33.46 31.53
N SER A 152 41.23 33.86 30.47
CA SER A 152 40.43 35.03 30.07
C SER A 152 39.83 34.67 28.69
N GLY A 153 38.74 35.33 28.30
CA GLY A 153 38.28 35.45 26.90
C GLY A 153 36.85 34.94 26.70
N SER A 154 35.80 35.76 26.85
CA SER A 154 35.29 36.80 25.93
C SER A 154 34.65 36.25 24.65
N THR A 155 33.32 36.45 24.57
CA THR A 155 32.49 36.76 23.38
C THR A 155 32.48 35.73 22.25
N THR A 156 31.34 35.25 21.74
CA THR A 156 30.38 35.93 20.83
C THR A 156 29.32 34.85 20.53
N GLY A 157 28.00 35.06 20.66
CA GLY A 157 27.14 35.76 19.69
C GLY A 157 26.85 34.90 18.44
N GLY A 158 25.58 34.54 18.23
CA GLY A 158 25.04 33.87 17.03
C GLY A 158 25.10 32.33 17.12
N ASP A 159 24.07 31.54 16.87
CA ASP A 159 22.84 31.78 16.13
C ASP A 159 21.69 31.00 16.76
N ALA A 160 20.60 31.72 17.04
CA ALA A 160 19.28 31.13 17.02
C ALA A 160 18.97 30.76 15.56
N ALA A 161 19.57 29.68 15.09
CA ALA A 161 19.16 29.03 13.86
C ALA A 161 17.76 28.48 14.12
N GLY A 162 16.77 29.27 13.68
CA GLY A 162 15.37 28.91 13.71
C GLY A 162 15.25 27.46 13.28
N ALA A 163 14.76 26.63 14.20
CA ALA A 163 14.16 25.37 13.85
C ALA A 163 13.01 25.71 12.91
N VAL A 164 13.32 25.75 11.61
CA VAL A 164 12.34 25.65 10.55
C VAL A 164 11.64 24.34 10.86
N ARG A 165 10.51 24.42 11.56
CA ARG A 165 9.46 23.42 11.50
C ARG A 165 9.16 23.31 10.03
N ARG A 166 9.83 22.35 9.37
CA ARG A 166 9.45 21.91 8.04
C ARG A 166 7.96 21.63 8.14
N PRO A 167 7.12 22.23 7.28
CA PRO A 167 5.71 21.88 7.26
C PRO A 167 5.67 20.37 7.10
N HIS A 168 4.98 19.71 8.03
CA HIS A 168 4.79 18.26 8.07
C HIS A 168 4.32 17.84 6.68
N SER A 169 5.25 17.33 5.86
CA SER A 169 4.89 16.88 4.52
C SER A 169 3.85 15.77 4.73
N PRO A 170 2.72 15.79 4.00
CA PRO A 170 1.70 14.75 4.14
C PRO A 170 2.42 13.41 4.10
N SER A 171 2.18 12.60 5.12
CA SER A 171 3.08 11.52 5.54
C SER A 171 3.62 10.78 4.32
N SER A 172 4.95 10.72 4.18
CA SER A 172 5.62 10.15 2.98
C SER A 172 5.13 8.73 2.63
N GLY A 173 4.57 8.03 3.63
CA GLY A 173 3.86 6.77 3.46
C GLY A 173 2.58 6.83 2.62
N VAL A 174 1.72 7.84 2.80
CA VAL A 174 0.43 7.96 2.08
C VAL A 174 0.65 8.18 0.59
N GLY A 175 1.57 9.08 0.21
CA GLY A 175 1.89 9.33 -1.21
C GLY A 175 2.49 8.11 -1.92
N SER A 176 3.19 7.24 -1.18
CA SER A 176 3.70 5.97 -1.71
C SER A 176 2.55 5.00 -2.01
N VAL A 177 1.60 4.83 -1.08
CA VAL A 177 0.42 3.96 -1.26
C VAL A 177 -0.41 4.41 -2.47
N GLN A 178 -0.69 5.70 -2.60
CA GLN A 178 -1.46 6.26 -3.73
C GLN A 178 -0.77 6.04 -5.08
N ARG A 179 0.56 6.25 -5.14
CA ARG A 179 1.33 6.00 -6.37
C ARG A 179 1.26 4.55 -6.79
N ARG A 180 1.35 3.61 -5.84
CA ARG A 180 1.27 2.18 -6.12
C ARG A 180 -0.14 1.76 -6.55
N PHE A 181 -1.17 2.33 -5.94
CA PHE A 181 -2.55 2.17 -6.39
C PHE A 181 -2.75 2.60 -7.85
N ALA A 182 -2.20 3.75 -8.27
CA ALA A 182 -2.31 4.20 -9.66
C ALA A 182 -1.73 3.17 -10.65
N VAL A 183 -0.61 2.53 -10.31
CA VAL A 183 0.00 1.46 -11.13
C VAL A 183 -0.91 0.22 -11.20
N VAL A 184 -1.59 -0.14 -10.10
CA VAL A 184 -2.59 -1.21 -10.12
C VAL A 184 -3.71 -0.89 -11.11
N GLN A 185 -4.28 0.32 -11.00
CA GLN A 185 -5.37 0.77 -11.86
C GLN A 185 -4.98 0.81 -13.34
N GLU A 186 -3.76 1.26 -13.66
CA GLU A 186 -3.22 1.29 -15.02
C GLU A 186 -3.18 -0.11 -15.65
N HIS A 187 -2.67 -1.12 -14.91
CA HIS A 187 -2.59 -2.48 -15.42
C HIS A 187 -3.97 -3.12 -15.60
N VAL A 188 -4.92 -2.86 -14.70
CA VAL A 188 -6.31 -3.34 -14.85
C VAL A 188 -6.96 -2.71 -16.09
N THR A 189 -6.84 -1.40 -16.25
CA THR A 189 -7.40 -0.66 -17.39
C THR A 189 -6.77 -1.11 -18.72
N SER A 190 -5.46 -1.39 -18.71
CA SER A 190 -4.77 -1.94 -19.87
C SER A 190 -5.27 -3.33 -20.25
N ALA A 191 -5.51 -4.20 -19.27
CA ALA A 191 -6.06 -5.54 -19.50
C ALA A 191 -7.48 -5.48 -20.09
N GLU A 192 -8.33 -4.59 -19.58
CA GLU A 192 -9.67 -4.35 -20.12
C GLU A 192 -9.62 -3.82 -21.56
N SER A 193 -8.74 -2.86 -21.84
CA SER A 193 -8.58 -2.28 -23.18
C SER A 193 -8.15 -3.33 -24.20
N LEU A 194 -7.21 -4.21 -23.83
CA LEU A 194 -6.80 -5.35 -24.67
C LEU A 194 -7.98 -6.31 -24.94
N MET A 195 -8.81 -6.58 -23.93
CA MET A 195 -9.98 -7.43 -24.10
C MET A 195 -11.04 -6.79 -24.99
N ALA A 196 -11.29 -5.49 -24.85
CA ALA A 196 -12.27 -4.72 -25.61
C ALA A 196 -11.87 -4.56 -27.08
N ALA A 197 -10.60 -4.26 -27.37
CA ALA A 197 -10.09 -4.14 -28.73
C ALA A 197 -10.37 -5.41 -29.55
N HIS A 198 -10.18 -6.58 -28.93
CA HIS A 198 -10.40 -7.88 -29.59
C HIS A 198 -11.87 -8.36 -29.54
N GLN A 199 -12.78 -7.67 -28.83
CA GLN A 199 -14.23 -7.88 -29.00
C GLN A 199 -14.72 -7.25 -30.30
N GLY A 200 -14.24 -6.03 -30.62
CA GLY A 200 -14.60 -5.30 -31.84
C GLY A 200 -14.23 -6.06 -33.11
N ASP A 201 -13.04 -6.66 -33.16
CA ASP A 201 -12.58 -7.45 -34.31
C ASP A 201 -13.42 -8.69 -34.61
N ARG A 202 -14.12 -9.25 -33.60
CA ARG A 202 -15.02 -10.39 -33.79
C ARG A 202 -16.43 -9.97 -34.18
N ALA A 203 -16.92 -8.84 -33.68
CA ALA A 203 -18.24 -8.31 -34.07
C ALA A 203 -18.26 -7.78 -35.51
N ALA A 204 -17.10 -7.45 -36.08
CA ALA A 204 -16.94 -6.98 -37.45
C ALA A 204 -16.75 -8.11 -38.50
N ARG A 205 -16.73 -9.38 -38.08
CA ARG A 205 -16.62 -10.57 -38.95
C ARG A 205 -17.89 -11.41 -38.90
#